data_AF-A0A3R6YNG8-F1
#
_entry.id   AF-A0A3R6YNG8-F1
#
_cell.length_a   1.000
_cell.length_b   1.000
_cell.length_c   1.000
_cell.angle_alpha   90.00
_cell.angle_beta   90.00
_cell.angle_gamma   90.00
#
_symmetry.space_group_name_H-M   'P 1'
#
loop_
_entity.id
_entity.type
_entity.pdbx_description
1 polymer ?
#
loop_
_entity_poly.entity_id
_entity_poly.type
_entity_poly.pdbx_seq_one_letter_code
_entity_poly.pdbx_strand_id
1 'polypeptide(L)'
;MKKWLIWCLTVLAMVCLIPGIALNAKAADFIYTYCFVCTQQRNCEILGYIKADSTKHRIHIKCLVCGRENSIIYGNLSYHTGGTETPTCITGKTCALCGAKYGILGHDWGAWTPNGNGTHTGSCTRCSEVKTASCTGGTATCRAKAVCEVCGGEYGEKDPNNHALVQHAAKAPTCTEKGWNAYETCSRCDHTTYAELPALNHDFVQHAAKAPTCTEKGWNAYETCSRCDYTTYAEQPALNHALVNHNAKAPTCTEIGWNAYKTCSRCDYTTYAELPALNHDLVNHDAQAPTCTEIGWNAYKTCSRCDYTTYAELPALNHDYQAVTVEPTCETDGYTVFTCSRCKDSYTADPTDKLGHQFGAWSPNGTGSQSADCLRQGCAHTGSTDCRKFTFRTAEGETLTFCPVCGQAENAVQLEMIEAATAWPLSGSLSAEDVTARTNGEYLSVAFETAGSLTRPTGRVRLALPAGLLEGKTLVRIAPDGTQTEMPFETKRGKIILTLDFVNSELPVMLFRLVPQTAAL
;
A
#
# COMPACT_ATOMS: atom_id res chain seq x y z
N MET A 1 -46.63 -195.50 -67.49
CA MET A 1 -47.56 -195.84 -68.58
C MET A 1 -48.98 -195.56 -68.13
N LYS A 2 -49.71 -194.74 -68.90
CA LYS A 2 -51.17 -194.82 -69.14
C LYS A 2 -52.08 -195.02 -67.90
N LYS A 3 -52.82 -193.95 -67.51
CA LYS A 3 -54.29 -193.82 -67.68
C LYS A 3 -54.94 -192.83 -66.68
N TRP A 4 -55.80 -191.97 -67.24
CA TRP A 4 -57.05 -191.37 -66.69
C TRP A 4 -56.92 -190.11 -65.81
N LEU A 5 -57.41 -188.94 -66.23
CA LEU A 5 -58.80 -188.41 -66.31
C LEU A 5 -59.44 -188.08 -64.95
N ILE A 6 -59.56 -186.77 -64.67
CA ILE A 6 -60.77 -186.05 -64.22
C ILE A 6 -61.48 -186.57 -62.95
N TRP A 7 -61.55 -185.76 -61.86
CA TRP A 7 -62.74 -184.97 -61.43
C TRP A 7 -62.67 -184.44 -59.97
N CYS A 8 -63.38 -183.33 -59.76
CA CYS A 8 -63.98 -182.77 -58.52
C CYS A 8 -63.09 -182.36 -57.32
N LEU A 9 -62.93 -181.06 -57.00
CA LEU A 9 -63.87 -180.08 -56.40
C LEU A 9 -64.28 -180.37 -54.94
N THR A 10 -64.24 -179.27 -54.15
CA THR A 10 -64.38 -179.11 -52.68
C THR A 10 -63.04 -179.37 -51.94
N VAL A 11 -62.50 -178.50 -51.09
CA VAL A 11 -63.11 -177.72 -50.01
C VAL A 11 -62.37 -176.39 -49.80
N LEU A 12 -63.17 -175.33 -49.74
CA LEU A 12 -62.91 -174.02 -49.19
C LEU A 12 -63.21 -174.09 -47.67
N ALA A 13 -62.39 -173.39 -46.88
CA ALA A 13 -62.60 -172.96 -45.48
C ALA A 13 -61.98 -173.80 -44.34
N MET A 14 -61.06 -173.09 -43.65
CA MET A 14 -60.90 -172.96 -42.21
C MET A 14 -60.41 -174.18 -41.39
N VAL A 15 -59.24 -174.02 -40.74
CA VAL A 15 -59.11 -173.81 -39.27
C VAL A 15 -57.64 -174.04 -38.83
N CYS A 16 -57.23 -173.27 -37.79
CA CYS A 16 -55.97 -173.27 -37.01
C CYS A 16 -54.83 -172.41 -37.59
N LEU A 17 -54.66 -171.12 -37.26
CA LEU A 17 -54.37 -170.47 -35.95
C LEU A 17 -53.15 -171.05 -35.20
N ILE A 18 -52.31 -170.08 -34.74
CA ILE A 18 -51.14 -170.10 -33.85
C ILE A 18 -49.78 -170.53 -34.48
N PRO A 19 -48.65 -169.95 -34.04
CA PRO A 19 -48.10 -168.67 -34.49
C PRO A 19 -46.74 -168.90 -35.19
N GLY A 20 -46.40 -168.08 -36.17
CA GLY A 20 -45.02 -168.02 -36.59
C GLY A 20 -44.81 -167.78 -38.06
N ILE A 21 -43.95 -166.80 -38.30
CA ILE A 21 -43.08 -166.77 -39.46
C ILE A 21 -43.85 -166.50 -40.76
N ALA A 22 -44.55 -165.36 -40.81
CA ALA A 22 -44.22 -164.48 -41.93
C ALA A 22 -42.74 -164.15 -41.73
N LEU A 23 -41.87 -164.84 -42.47
CA LEU A 23 -40.55 -164.33 -42.79
C LEU A 23 -40.82 -162.94 -43.36
N ASN A 24 -40.82 -161.94 -42.48
CA ASN A 24 -40.46 -160.58 -42.82
C ASN A 24 -39.09 -160.74 -43.49
N ALA A 25 -39.08 -160.96 -44.79
CA ALA A 25 -38.07 -160.35 -45.62
C ALA A 25 -38.33 -158.84 -45.51
N LYS A 26 -38.11 -158.27 -44.31
CA LYS A 26 -37.89 -156.86 -44.13
C LYS A 26 -36.64 -156.68 -44.96
N ALA A 27 -36.80 -156.18 -46.18
CA ALA A 27 -35.67 -155.70 -46.94
C ALA A 27 -34.99 -154.72 -45.99
N ALA A 28 -33.85 -155.11 -45.44
CA ALA A 28 -33.16 -154.29 -44.48
C ALA A 28 -32.80 -153.00 -45.24
N ASP A 29 -33.40 -151.88 -44.85
CA ASP A 29 -33.08 -150.60 -45.45
C ASP A 29 -31.64 -150.27 -45.06
N PHE A 30 -30.77 -150.20 -46.06
CA PHE A 30 -29.36 -149.93 -45.88
C PHE A 30 -29.06 -148.47 -46.22
N ILE A 31 -28.18 -147.84 -45.45
CA ILE A 31 -27.58 -146.56 -45.83
C ILE A 31 -26.12 -146.79 -46.16
N TYR A 32 -25.65 -146.10 -47.20
CA TYR A 32 -24.24 -146.09 -47.53
C TYR A 32 -23.56 -144.91 -46.84
N THR A 33 -22.83 -145.18 -45.76
CA THR A 33 -22.19 -144.12 -44.96
C THR A 33 -20.82 -144.55 -44.46
N TYR A 34 -20.05 -143.59 -43.96
CA TYR A 34 -18.71 -143.85 -43.45
C TYR A 34 -18.76 -144.63 -42.14
N CYS A 35 -18.14 -145.80 -42.11
CA CYS A 35 -17.92 -146.54 -40.87
C CYS A 35 -16.55 -146.18 -40.31
N PHE A 36 -16.51 -145.52 -39.15
CA PHE A 36 -15.25 -145.07 -38.55
C PHE A 36 -14.28 -146.22 -38.20
N VAL A 37 -14.79 -147.42 -37.92
CA VAL A 37 -13.96 -148.60 -37.63
C VAL A 37 -13.36 -149.19 -38.89
N CYS A 38 -14.11 -149.26 -39.99
CA CYS A 38 -13.58 -149.72 -41.27
C CYS A 38 -12.77 -148.65 -41.99
N THR A 39 -12.83 -147.40 -41.52
CA THR A 39 -12.19 -146.22 -42.12
C THR A 39 -12.55 -145.99 -43.61
N GLN A 40 -13.73 -146.45 -44.04
CA GLN A 40 -14.23 -146.25 -45.39
C GLN A 40 -15.77 -146.34 -45.44
N GLN A 41 -16.34 -145.98 -46.59
CA GLN A 41 -17.78 -146.08 -46.80
C GLN A 41 -18.25 -147.54 -46.87
N ARG A 42 -19.35 -147.80 -46.18
CA ARG A 42 -19.94 -149.12 -45.99
C ARG A 42 -21.45 -149.04 -46.03
N ASN A 43 -22.06 -150.15 -46.45
CA ASN A 43 -23.48 -150.36 -46.23
C ASN A 43 -23.70 -150.64 -44.75
N CYS A 44 -24.52 -149.82 -44.12
CA CYS A 44 -24.95 -149.95 -42.74
C CYS A 44 -26.46 -150.19 -42.72
N GLU A 45 -26.90 -151.18 -41.96
CA GLU A 45 -28.33 -151.45 -41.73
C GLU A 45 -28.92 -150.41 -40.80
N ILE A 46 -30.12 -149.89 -41.11
CA ILE A 46 -30.85 -149.02 -40.18
C ILE A 46 -31.55 -149.88 -39.13
N LEU A 47 -31.18 -149.64 -37.87
CA LEU A 47 -31.78 -150.29 -36.71
C LEU A 47 -32.97 -149.51 -36.13
N GLY A 48 -32.98 -148.17 -36.24
CA GLY A 48 -34.08 -147.33 -35.73
C GLY A 48 -33.79 -145.83 -35.75
N TYR A 49 -34.65 -145.04 -35.11
CA TYR A 49 -34.55 -143.57 -35.06
C TYR A 49 -34.71 -143.04 -33.62
N ILE A 50 -33.88 -142.07 -33.23
CA ILE A 50 -33.78 -141.53 -31.86
C ILE A 50 -33.96 -140.02 -31.89
N LYS A 51 -34.84 -139.45 -31.05
CA LYS A 51 -35.06 -137.99 -30.97
C LYS A 51 -33.75 -137.24 -30.70
N ALA A 52 -33.50 -136.15 -31.44
CA ALA A 52 -32.36 -135.26 -31.20
C ALA A 52 -32.80 -133.89 -30.66
N ASP A 53 -33.61 -133.14 -31.44
CA ASP A 53 -34.12 -131.82 -31.06
C ASP A 53 -35.54 -131.60 -31.64
N SER A 54 -36.04 -130.36 -31.60
CA SER A 54 -37.37 -129.99 -32.11
C SER A 54 -37.49 -130.03 -33.65
N THR A 55 -36.39 -130.24 -34.37
CA THR A 55 -36.34 -130.23 -35.84
C THR A 55 -35.86 -131.56 -36.43
N LYS A 56 -35.06 -132.35 -35.69
CA LYS A 56 -34.40 -133.56 -36.20
C LYS A 56 -34.40 -134.75 -35.22
N HIS A 57 -34.21 -135.95 -35.78
CA HIS A 57 -33.86 -137.20 -35.09
C HIS A 57 -32.57 -137.80 -35.69
N ARG A 58 -31.88 -138.64 -34.91
CA ARG A 58 -30.71 -139.42 -35.34
C ARG A 58 -31.14 -140.80 -35.81
N ILE A 59 -30.43 -141.36 -36.78
CA ILE A 59 -30.64 -142.71 -37.31
C ILE A 59 -29.64 -143.64 -36.62
N HIS A 60 -30.14 -144.67 -35.94
CA HIS A 60 -29.34 -145.74 -35.35
C HIS A 60 -29.05 -146.79 -36.42
N ILE A 61 -27.77 -147.05 -36.68
CA ILE A 61 -27.29 -147.88 -37.79
C ILE A 61 -26.25 -148.89 -37.34
N LYS A 62 -26.09 -149.99 -38.08
CA LYS A 62 -25.08 -151.03 -37.85
C LYS A 62 -24.28 -151.32 -39.11
N CYS A 63 -22.96 -151.20 -39.03
CA CYS A 63 -22.08 -151.55 -40.17
C CYS A 63 -22.15 -153.05 -40.45
N LEU A 64 -22.46 -153.44 -41.69
CA LEU A 64 -22.59 -154.86 -42.05
C LEU A 64 -21.26 -155.61 -42.08
N VAL A 65 -20.12 -154.90 -42.18
CA VAL A 65 -18.80 -155.54 -42.29
C VAL A 65 -18.16 -155.76 -40.93
N CYS A 66 -18.09 -154.74 -40.08
CA CYS A 66 -17.50 -154.87 -38.75
C CYS A 66 -18.52 -155.09 -37.63
N GLY A 67 -19.82 -155.04 -37.93
CA GLY A 67 -20.90 -155.22 -36.97
C GLY A 67 -21.11 -154.07 -35.99
N ARG A 68 -20.32 -152.99 -36.04
CA ARG A 68 -20.43 -151.89 -35.07
C ARG A 68 -21.65 -151.01 -35.32
N GLU A 69 -22.37 -150.73 -34.24
CA GLU A 69 -23.51 -149.81 -34.21
C GLU A 69 -23.08 -148.35 -33.94
N ASN A 70 -23.81 -147.39 -34.52
CA ASN A 70 -23.62 -145.96 -34.31
C ASN A 70 -24.94 -145.21 -34.53
N SER A 71 -25.08 -143.99 -34.01
CA SER A 71 -26.21 -143.11 -34.32
C SER A 71 -25.72 -141.85 -35.04
N ILE A 72 -26.28 -141.56 -36.20
CA ILE A 72 -25.82 -140.46 -37.07
C ILE A 72 -26.96 -139.54 -37.49
N ILE A 73 -26.62 -138.34 -37.95
CA ILE A 73 -27.53 -137.49 -38.73
C ILE A 73 -27.20 -137.70 -40.20
N TYR A 74 -28.18 -138.13 -40.99
CA TYR A 74 -27.99 -138.49 -42.38
C TYR A 74 -28.99 -137.74 -43.27
N GLY A 75 -28.62 -136.51 -43.62
CA GLY A 75 -29.36 -135.66 -44.56
C GLY A 75 -30.87 -135.56 -44.25
N ASN A 76 -31.67 -135.72 -45.30
CA ASN A 76 -33.13 -135.57 -45.23
C ASN A 76 -33.82 -136.62 -44.36
N LEU A 77 -33.19 -137.77 -44.17
CA LEU A 77 -33.71 -138.87 -43.35
C LEU A 77 -33.67 -138.56 -41.85
N SER A 78 -33.02 -137.46 -41.44
CA SER A 78 -32.97 -137.03 -40.04
C SER A 78 -33.97 -135.95 -39.69
N TYR A 79 -34.72 -135.38 -40.64
CA TYR A 79 -35.78 -134.44 -40.30
C TYR A 79 -36.99 -135.18 -39.73
N HIS A 80 -37.66 -134.55 -38.78
CA HIS A 80 -38.96 -135.07 -38.34
C HIS A 80 -39.94 -135.03 -39.51
N THR A 81 -40.46 -136.20 -39.86
CA THR A 81 -41.47 -136.38 -40.90
C THR A 81 -42.63 -137.22 -40.38
N GLY A 82 -43.76 -137.18 -41.10
CA GLY A 82 -45.01 -137.81 -40.69
C GLY A 82 -45.88 -136.91 -39.81
N GLY A 83 -46.95 -137.48 -39.27
CA GLY A 83 -47.96 -136.76 -38.49
C GLY A 83 -49.00 -136.06 -39.37
N THR A 84 -50.28 -136.35 -39.12
CA THR A 84 -51.42 -135.67 -39.76
C THR A 84 -51.95 -134.50 -38.95
N GLU A 85 -51.35 -134.22 -37.78
CA GLU A 85 -51.82 -133.14 -36.90
C GLU A 85 -51.53 -131.77 -37.50
N THR A 86 -52.44 -130.81 -37.36
CA THR A 86 -52.19 -129.42 -37.74
C THR A 86 -51.46 -128.72 -36.59
N PRO A 87 -50.24 -128.19 -36.80
CA PRO A 87 -49.53 -127.48 -35.74
C PRO A 87 -50.28 -126.23 -35.28
N THR A 88 -50.32 -126.01 -33.97
CA THR A 88 -50.85 -124.80 -33.32
C THR A 88 -49.73 -124.05 -32.60
N CYS A 89 -50.07 -122.96 -31.91
CA CYS A 89 -49.11 -122.17 -31.12
C CYS A 89 -48.41 -122.97 -30.01
N ILE A 90 -49.04 -124.04 -29.49
CA ILE A 90 -48.52 -124.82 -28.35
C ILE A 90 -48.35 -126.32 -28.65
N THR A 91 -48.94 -126.83 -29.73
CA THR A 91 -48.91 -128.25 -30.08
C THR A 91 -48.36 -128.45 -31.48
N GLY A 92 -47.35 -129.31 -31.63
CA GLY A 92 -46.76 -129.68 -32.92
C GLY A 92 -47.24 -131.03 -33.44
N LYS A 93 -46.75 -131.42 -34.62
CA LYS A 93 -46.93 -132.76 -35.22
C LYS A 93 -46.13 -133.81 -34.48
N THR A 94 -46.55 -135.07 -34.54
CA THR A 94 -45.78 -136.20 -34.00
C THR A 94 -44.98 -136.88 -35.11
N CYS A 95 -43.66 -136.98 -34.95
CA CYS A 95 -42.81 -137.67 -35.93
C CYS A 95 -43.11 -139.17 -35.96
N ALA A 96 -43.40 -139.72 -37.16
CA ALA A 96 -43.75 -141.13 -37.32
C ALA A 96 -42.58 -142.09 -37.06
N LEU A 97 -41.33 -141.60 -37.17
CA LEU A 97 -40.13 -142.43 -37.02
C LEU A 97 -39.64 -142.52 -35.57
N CYS A 98 -39.73 -141.44 -34.80
CA CYS A 98 -39.17 -141.37 -33.43
C CYS A 98 -40.17 -140.94 -32.34
N GLY A 99 -41.40 -140.57 -32.70
CA GLY A 99 -42.45 -140.15 -31.75
C GLY A 99 -42.29 -138.73 -31.18
N ALA A 100 -41.30 -137.94 -31.60
CA ALA A 100 -41.08 -136.58 -31.09
C ALA A 100 -42.11 -135.57 -31.64
N LYS A 101 -42.54 -134.62 -30.80
CA LYS A 101 -43.33 -133.47 -31.26
C LYS A 101 -42.44 -132.41 -31.94
N TYR A 102 -42.87 -131.88 -33.08
CA TYR A 102 -42.13 -130.89 -33.86
C TYR A 102 -43.04 -129.91 -34.61
N GLY A 103 -42.48 -128.77 -35.03
CA GLY A 103 -43.21 -127.77 -35.83
C GLY A 103 -44.22 -126.90 -35.06
N ILE A 104 -44.04 -126.73 -33.74
CA ILE A 104 -44.86 -125.80 -32.93
C ILE A 104 -44.65 -124.37 -33.45
N LEU A 105 -45.73 -123.64 -33.73
CA LEU A 105 -45.66 -122.33 -34.41
C LEU A 105 -45.22 -121.17 -33.48
N GLY A 106 -45.40 -121.31 -32.17
CA GLY A 106 -45.27 -120.20 -31.23
C GLY A 106 -46.42 -119.18 -31.36
N HIS A 107 -46.44 -118.20 -30.46
CA HIS A 107 -47.43 -117.12 -30.49
C HIS A 107 -47.00 -116.00 -31.43
N ASP A 108 -47.96 -115.49 -32.20
CA ASP A 108 -47.81 -114.37 -33.13
C ASP A 108 -48.51 -113.16 -32.52
N TRP A 109 -47.74 -112.33 -31.80
CA TRP A 109 -48.27 -111.21 -31.04
C TRP A 109 -48.62 -110.04 -31.96
N GLY A 110 -49.89 -109.63 -31.96
CA GLY A 110 -50.35 -108.48 -32.72
C GLY A 110 -49.97 -107.13 -32.09
N ALA A 111 -50.74 -106.09 -32.38
CA ALA A 111 -50.54 -104.77 -31.81
C ALA A 111 -50.67 -104.80 -30.27
N TRP A 112 -49.72 -104.16 -29.59
CA TRP A 112 -49.70 -104.04 -28.13
C TRP A 112 -50.49 -102.82 -27.67
N THR A 113 -51.43 -103.00 -26.75
CA THR A 113 -52.29 -101.93 -26.23
C THR A 113 -51.76 -101.44 -24.87
N PRO A 114 -51.58 -100.13 -24.65
CA PRO A 114 -51.16 -99.59 -23.34
C PRO A 114 -52.24 -99.79 -22.27
N ASN A 115 -51.84 -100.21 -21.06
CA ASN A 115 -52.76 -100.45 -19.94
C ASN A 115 -52.86 -99.25 -18.96
N GLY A 116 -52.10 -98.18 -19.16
CA GLY A 116 -52.11 -96.98 -18.31
C GLY A 116 -51.42 -97.10 -16.94
N ASN A 117 -50.91 -98.28 -16.58
CA ASN A 117 -50.22 -98.56 -15.30
C ASN A 117 -48.72 -98.88 -15.49
N GLY A 118 -48.14 -98.49 -16.63
CA GLY A 118 -46.76 -98.84 -16.98
C GLY A 118 -46.57 -100.22 -17.59
N THR A 119 -47.64 -100.88 -17.99
CA THR A 119 -47.61 -102.13 -18.77
C THR A 119 -48.42 -102.01 -20.07
N HIS A 120 -48.21 -102.94 -20.98
CA HIS A 120 -49.01 -103.12 -22.19
C HIS A 120 -49.40 -104.58 -22.37
N THR A 121 -50.48 -104.80 -23.12
CA THR A 121 -51.04 -106.14 -23.36
C THR A 121 -51.07 -106.45 -24.86
N GLY A 122 -50.54 -107.60 -25.24
CA GLY A 122 -50.56 -108.13 -26.59
C GLY A 122 -51.38 -109.42 -26.65
N SER A 123 -52.33 -109.50 -27.58
CA SER A 123 -53.06 -110.73 -27.87
C SER A 123 -52.43 -111.46 -29.06
N CYS A 124 -52.32 -112.78 -28.96
CA CYS A 124 -51.88 -113.61 -30.07
C CYS A 124 -52.96 -113.57 -31.16
N THR A 125 -52.58 -113.32 -32.40
CA THR A 125 -53.55 -113.26 -33.53
C THR A 125 -54.06 -114.64 -33.95
N ARG A 126 -53.35 -115.70 -33.53
CA ARG A 126 -53.63 -117.10 -33.91
C ARG A 126 -54.33 -117.90 -32.81
N CYS A 127 -54.37 -117.41 -31.57
CA CYS A 127 -55.03 -118.08 -30.44
C CYS A 127 -55.44 -117.09 -29.36
N SER A 128 -56.30 -117.50 -28.42
CA SER A 128 -56.81 -116.62 -27.35
C SER A 128 -55.80 -116.28 -26.24
N GLU A 129 -54.51 -116.49 -26.46
CA GLU A 129 -53.48 -116.21 -25.45
C GLU A 129 -53.22 -114.71 -25.38
N VAL A 130 -53.08 -114.20 -24.16
CA VAL A 130 -52.82 -112.79 -23.87
C VAL A 130 -51.59 -112.68 -23.00
N LYS A 131 -50.67 -111.78 -23.35
CA LYS A 131 -49.46 -111.52 -22.57
C LYS A 131 -49.41 -110.06 -22.14
N THR A 132 -49.08 -109.85 -20.88
CA THR A 132 -48.80 -108.52 -20.31
C THR A 132 -47.29 -108.37 -20.11
N ALA A 133 -46.75 -107.22 -20.48
CA ALA A 133 -45.35 -106.88 -20.29
C ALA A 133 -45.21 -105.42 -19.83
N SER A 134 -44.12 -105.10 -19.13
CA SER A 134 -43.83 -103.73 -18.71
C SER A 134 -43.39 -102.86 -19.89
N CYS A 135 -43.83 -101.61 -19.91
CA CYS A 135 -43.39 -100.63 -20.89
C CYS A 135 -41.89 -100.34 -20.71
N THR A 136 -41.16 -100.28 -21.82
CA THR A 136 -39.73 -99.92 -21.87
C THR A 136 -39.48 -98.93 -23.02
N GLY A 137 -38.33 -98.25 -22.97
CA GLY A 137 -37.91 -97.27 -23.98
C GLY A 137 -38.40 -95.85 -23.73
N GLY A 138 -37.89 -94.90 -24.52
CA GLY A 138 -38.19 -93.47 -24.36
C GLY A 138 -37.51 -92.78 -23.18
N THR A 139 -37.58 -91.45 -23.15
CA THR A 139 -36.98 -90.61 -22.11
C THR A 139 -38.01 -89.61 -21.59
N ALA A 140 -38.24 -89.59 -20.28
CA ALA A 140 -39.11 -88.61 -19.65
C ALA A 140 -38.43 -87.23 -19.63
N THR A 141 -39.23 -86.17 -19.74
CA THR A 141 -38.77 -84.77 -19.66
C THR A 141 -39.44 -84.07 -18.48
N CYS A 142 -39.00 -82.85 -18.17
CA CYS A 142 -39.61 -82.04 -17.11
C CYS A 142 -41.10 -81.70 -17.34
N ARG A 143 -41.67 -81.97 -18.53
CA ARG A 143 -43.09 -81.69 -18.84
C ARG A 143 -43.88 -82.91 -19.32
N ALA A 144 -43.23 -83.95 -19.84
CA ALA A 144 -43.86 -85.14 -20.40
C ALA A 144 -43.26 -86.43 -19.84
N LYS A 145 -44.10 -87.46 -19.67
CA LYS A 145 -43.68 -88.82 -19.27
C LYS A 145 -42.93 -89.51 -20.42
N ALA A 146 -42.23 -90.61 -20.15
CA ALA A 146 -41.59 -91.38 -21.20
C ALA A 146 -42.65 -92.06 -22.08
N VAL A 147 -42.40 -92.17 -23.39
CA VAL A 147 -43.28 -92.84 -24.34
C VAL A 147 -42.71 -94.22 -24.64
N CYS A 148 -43.49 -95.28 -24.43
CA CYS A 148 -43.05 -96.66 -24.67
C CYS A 148 -42.83 -96.92 -26.16
N GLU A 149 -41.68 -97.47 -26.52
CA GLU A 149 -41.32 -97.75 -27.92
C GLU A 149 -42.16 -98.85 -28.57
N VAL A 150 -42.76 -99.74 -27.76
CA VAL A 150 -43.52 -100.91 -28.25
C VAL A 150 -45.00 -100.58 -28.46
N CYS A 151 -45.64 -99.86 -27.52
CA CYS A 151 -47.09 -99.59 -27.57
C CYS A 151 -47.44 -98.10 -27.81
N GLY A 152 -46.45 -97.20 -27.82
CA GLY A 152 -46.65 -95.76 -27.99
C GLY A 152 -47.35 -95.05 -26.82
N GLY A 153 -47.69 -95.76 -25.74
CA GLY A 153 -48.31 -95.17 -24.56
C GLY A 153 -47.31 -94.47 -23.64
N GLU A 154 -47.75 -93.39 -23.01
CA GLU A 154 -46.98 -92.71 -21.96
C GLU A 154 -46.93 -93.56 -20.68
N TYR A 155 -45.77 -93.59 -20.02
CA TYR A 155 -45.57 -94.33 -18.77
C TYR A 155 -44.46 -93.73 -17.90
N GLY A 156 -44.43 -94.15 -16.63
CA GLY A 156 -43.49 -93.63 -15.63
C GLY A 156 -43.86 -92.23 -15.15
N GLU A 157 -42.95 -91.60 -14.39
CA GLU A 157 -43.10 -90.22 -13.94
C GLU A 157 -42.32 -89.26 -14.84
N LYS A 158 -42.70 -87.98 -14.81
CA LYS A 158 -41.91 -86.92 -15.45
C LYS A 158 -40.55 -86.86 -14.76
N ASP A 159 -39.50 -86.56 -15.51
CA ASP A 159 -38.17 -86.35 -14.92
C ASP A 159 -38.01 -84.86 -14.59
N PRO A 160 -38.12 -84.45 -13.31
CA PRO A 160 -38.03 -83.06 -12.92
C PRO A 160 -36.65 -82.44 -13.18
N ASN A 161 -35.61 -83.25 -13.43
CA ASN A 161 -34.24 -82.76 -13.64
C ASN A 161 -33.83 -82.69 -15.12
N ASN A 162 -34.65 -83.22 -16.04
CA ASN A 162 -34.36 -83.20 -17.47
C ASN A 162 -34.90 -81.92 -18.14
N HIS A 163 -34.14 -80.83 -18.00
CA HIS A 163 -34.45 -79.51 -18.53
C HIS A 163 -33.76 -79.21 -19.87
N ALA A 164 -34.47 -78.50 -20.76
CA ALA A 164 -33.90 -77.96 -21.99
C ALA A 164 -33.42 -76.52 -21.74
N LEU A 165 -32.20 -76.41 -21.22
CA LEU A 165 -31.60 -75.17 -20.73
C LEU A 165 -31.23 -74.19 -21.87
N VAL A 166 -31.59 -72.94 -21.69
CA VAL A 166 -31.22 -71.79 -22.54
C VAL A 166 -30.40 -70.82 -21.68
N GLN A 167 -29.25 -70.38 -22.21
CA GLN A 167 -28.28 -69.54 -21.50
C GLN A 167 -28.56 -68.04 -21.72
N HIS A 168 -28.47 -67.25 -20.65
CA HIS A 168 -28.55 -65.79 -20.69
C HIS A 168 -27.27 -65.19 -20.11
N ALA A 169 -26.73 -64.18 -20.79
CA ALA A 169 -25.49 -63.51 -20.36
C ALA A 169 -25.69 -62.65 -19.11
N ALA A 170 -24.62 -62.51 -18.32
CA ALA A 170 -24.59 -61.65 -17.15
C ALA A 170 -24.70 -60.16 -17.53
N LYS A 171 -25.32 -59.34 -16.66
CA LYS A 171 -25.25 -57.87 -16.71
C LYS A 171 -24.65 -57.37 -15.39
N ALA A 172 -23.52 -56.67 -15.49
CA ALA A 172 -22.89 -56.09 -14.30
C ALA A 172 -23.80 -55.02 -13.64
N PRO A 173 -23.87 -54.94 -12.31
CA PRO A 173 -24.57 -53.86 -11.61
C PRO A 173 -23.84 -52.53 -11.78
N THR A 174 -24.59 -51.43 -11.75
CA THR A 174 -24.05 -50.06 -11.71
C THR A 174 -24.30 -49.43 -10.33
N CYS A 175 -23.91 -48.18 -10.11
CA CYS A 175 -24.18 -47.48 -8.85
C CYS A 175 -25.68 -47.33 -8.55
N THR A 176 -26.53 -47.28 -9.58
CA THR A 176 -27.97 -47.03 -9.46
C THR A 176 -28.84 -48.18 -9.97
N GLU A 177 -28.36 -48.95 -10.95
CA GLU A 177 -29.07 -50.11 -11.48
C GLU A 177 -28.52 -51.42 -10.92
N LYS A 178 -29.44 -52.34 -10.61
CA LYS A 178 -29.11 -53.72 -10.28
C LYS A 178 -28.57 -54.47 -11.50
N GLY A 179 -27.76 -55.49 -11.24
CA GLY A 179 -27.23 -56.41 -12.25
C GLY A 179 -27.77 -57.82 -12.03
N TRP A 180 -27.25 -58.79 -12.78
CA TRP A 180 -27.55 -60.21 -12.60
C TRP A 180 -26.39 -61.07 -13.10
N ASN A 181 -26.23 -62.24 -12.48
CA ASN A 181 -25.29 -63.27 -12.96
C ASN A 181 -25.78 -63.87 -14.28
N ALA A 182 -24.90 -64.57 -14.99
CA ALA A 182 -25.34 -65.44 -16.08
C ALA A 182 -26.28 -66.50 -15.51
N TYR A 183 -27.39 -66.75 -16.18
CA TYR A 183 -28.44 -67.66 -15.69
C TYR A 183 -29.03 -68.49 -16.82
N GLU A 184 -29.70 -69.56 -16.41
CA GLU A 184 -30.31 -70.53 -17.30
C GLU A 184 -31.81 -70.51 -17.11
N THR A 185 -32.55 -70.69 -18.21
CA THR A 185 -34.00 -70.92 -18.18
C THR A 185 -34.34 -72.17 -18.97
N CYS A 186 -35.29 -72.98 -18.50
CA CYS A 186 -35.79 -74.09 -19.30
C CYS A 186 -36.82 -73.58 -20.31
N SER A 187 -36.67 -73.93 -21.59
CA SER A 187 -37.65 -73.59 -22.64
C SER A 187 -39.00 -74.30 -22.49
N ARG A 188 -39.10 -75.31 -21.59
CA ARG A 188 -40.26 -76.20 -21.45
C ARG A 188 -41.05 -75.99 -20.16
N CYS A 189 -40.46 -75.35 -19.14
CA CYS A 189 -41.07 -75.11 -17.82
C CYS A 189 -40.43 -73.90 -17.12
N ASP A 190 -40.96 -73.49 -15.98
CA ASP A 190 -40.55 -72.26 -15.26
C ASP A 190 -39.24 -72.40 -14.46
N HIS A 191 -38.43 -73.41 -14.77
CA HIS A 191 -37.12 -73.55 -14.14
C HIS A 191 -36.21 -72.39 -14.56
N THR A 192 -35.68 -71.68 -13.57
CA THR A 192 -34.73 -70.58 -13.75
C THR A 192 -33.70 -70.58 -12.62
N THR A 193 -32.45 -70.26 -12.97
CA THR A 193 -31.37 -70.04 -12.00
C THR A 193 -31.08 -68.55 -11.79
N TYR A 194 -32.00 -67.67 -12.21
CA TYR A 194 -31.85 -66.20 -12.13
C TYR A 194 -31.51 -65.75 -10.71
N ALA A 195 -30.40 -65.00 -10.60
CA ALA A 195 -29.95 -64.39 -9.36
C ALA A 195 -29.60 -62.92 -9.62
N GLU A 196 -30.30 -62.03 -8.93
CA GLU A 196 -30.09 -60.59 -9.00
C GLU A 196 -28.88 -60.17 -8.16
N LEU A 197 -28.10 -59.23 -8.68
CA LEU A 197 -27.00 -58.57 -7.97
C LEU A 197 -27.46 -57.17 -7.54
N PRO A 198 -27.27 -56.79 -6.26
CA PRO A 198 -27.63 -55.46 -5.80
C PRO A 198 -26.84 -54.38 -6.56
N ALA A 199 -27.43 -53.19 -6.69
CA ALA A 199 -26.70 -52.02 -7.18
C ALA A 199 -25.49 -51.74 -6.28
N LEU A 200 -24.40 -51.26 -6.87
CA LEU A 200 -23.13 -51.06 -6.17
C LEU A 200 -23.17 -49.88 -5.16
N ASN A 201 -24.22 -49.06 -5.22
CA ASN A 201 -24.34 -47.77 -4.56
C ASN A 201 -23.20 -46.80 -4.92
N HIS A 202 -23.34 -45.54 -4.50
CA HIS A 202 -22.27 -44.57 -4.66
C HIS A 202 -21.18 -44.78 -3.61
N ASP A 203 -19.94 -44.77 -4.08
CA ASP A 203 -18.73 -44.79 -3.27
C ASP A 203 -18.15 -43.37 -3.25
N PHE A 204 -18.46 -42.62 -2.19
CA PHE A 204 -18.25 -41.17 -2.13
C PHE A 204 -16.83 -40.80 -1.70
N VAL A 205 -16.19 -39.98 -2.53
CA VAL A 205 -14.97 -39.25 -2.21
C VAL A 205 -15.36 -37.82 -1.82
N GLN A 206 -14.89 -37.37 -0.67
CA GLN A 206 -15.20 -36.06 -0.09
C GLN A 206 -14.19 -35.00 -0.56
N HIS A 207 -14.70 -33.83 -0.94
CA HIS A 207 -13.90 -32.67 -1.31
C HIS A 207 -14.20 -31.51 -0.37
N ALA A 208 -13.16 -30.86 0.14
CA ALA A 208 -13.30 -29.73 1.05
C ALA A 208 -13.89 -28.49 0.34
N ALA A 209 -14.64 -27.69 1.10
CA ALA A 209 -15.17 -26.41 0.63
C ALA A 209 -14.04 -25.42 0.32
N LYS A 210 -14.24 -24.55 -0.68
CA LYS A 210 -13.43 -23.35 -0.91
C LYS A 210 -14.31 -22.13 -0.78
N ALA A 211 -14.03 -21.28 0.20
CA ALA A 211 -14.79 -20.06 0.40
C ALA A 211 -14.65 -19.11 -0.82
N PRO A 212 -15.74 -18.44 -1.26
CA PRO A 212 -15.68 -17.41 -2.30
C PRO A 212 -14.92 -16.17 -1.82
N THR A 213 -14.24 -15.49 -2.73
CA THR A 213 -13.58 -14.19 -2.47
C THR A 213 -14.37 -13.06 -3.12
N CYS A 214 -13.86 -11.82 -3.08
CA CYS A 214 -14.53 -10.69 -3.74
C CYS A 214 -14.59 -10.84 -5.28
N THR A 215 -13.65 -11.58 -5.87
CA THR A 215 -13.49 -11.73 -7.33
C THR A 215 -13.60 -13.18 -7.79
N GLU A 216 -13.21 -14.16 -6.97
CA GLU A 216 -13.31 -15.58 -7.30
C GLU A 216 -14.56 -16.22 -6.70
N LYS A 217 -15.20 -17.08 -7.48
CA LYS A 217 -16.24 -17.99 -6.98
C LYS A 217 -15.64 -19.00 -5.99
N GLY A 218 -16.46 -19.48 -5.07
CA GLY A 218 -16.17 -20.58 -4.16
C GLY A 218 -17.04 -21.80 -4.46
N TRP A 219 -16.98 -22.81 -3.60
CA TRP A 219 -17.85 -23.99 -3.63
C TRP A 219 -18.01 -24.57 -2.23
N ASN A 220 -19.17 -25.18 -1.98
CA ASN A 220 -19.41 -25.93 -0.76
C ASN A 220 -18.57 -27.22 -0.76
N ALA A 221 -18.45 -27.87 0.40
CA ALA A 221 -17.95 -29.24 0.45
C ALA A 221 -18.89 -30.12 -0.40
N TYR A 222 -18.30 -30.99 -1.22
CA TYR A 222 -19.06 -31.80 -2.17
C TYR A 222 -18.48 -33.20 -2.28
N GLU A 223 -19.29 -34.09 -2.84
CA GLU A 223 -18.99 -35.50 -2.97
C GLU A 223 -18.91 -35.85 -4.45
N THR A 224 -17.98 -36.73 -4.81
CA THR A 224 -17.90 -37.37 -6.13
C THR A 224 -17.90 -38.87 -5.96
N CYS A 225 -18.60 -39.60 -6.82
CA CYS A 225 -18.49 -41.05 -6.81
C CYS A 225 -17.21 -41.51 -7.52
N SER A 226 -16.46 -42.44 -6.93
CA SER A 226 -15.27 -43.04 -7.57
C SER A 226 -15.59 -43.96 -8.74
N ARG A 227 -16.87 -44.35 -8.89
CA ARG A 227 -17.34 -45.39 -9.83
C ARG A 227 -18.20 -44.84 -10.98
N CYS A 228 -18.65 -43.58 -10.91
CA CYS A 228 -19.47 -42.93 -11.93
C CYS A 228 -19.40 -41.39 -11.79
N ASP A 229 -20.00 -40.67 -12.75
CA ASP A 229 -19.94 -39.20 -12.81
C ASP A 229 -20.90 -38.48 -11.84
N TYR A 230 -21.41 -39.17 -10.82
CA TYR A 230 -22.26 -38.55 -9.82
C TYR A 230 -21.46 -37.54 -8.99
N THR A 231 -21.95 -36.32 -8.90
CA THR A 231 -21.39 -35.27 -8.05
C THR A 231 -22.46 -34.39 -7.42
N THR A 232 -22.22 -33.94 -6.18
CA THR A 232 -23.04 -32.93 -5.49
C THR A 232 -22.45 -31.51 -5.62
N TYR A 233 -21.49 -31.31 -6.54
CA TYR A 233 -20.81 -30.04 -6.73
C TYR A 233 -21.77 -28.86 -6.94
N ALA A 234 -21.59 -27.82 -6.13
CA ALA A 234 -22.37 -26.59 -6.22
C ALA A 234 -21.45 -25.38 -6.04
N GLU A 235 -21.42 -24.51 -7.05
CA GLU A 235 -20.68 -23.26 -7.01
C GLU A 235 -21.36 -22.24 -6.08
N GLN A 236 -20.53 -21.43 -5.42
CA GLN A 236 -20.97 -20.23 -4.70
C GLN A 236 -20.50 -18.98 -5.46
N PRO A 237 -21.39 -17.98 -5.67
CA PRO A 237 -21.02 -16.76 -6.36
C PRO A 237 -19.94 -15.99 -5.60
N ALA A 238 -19.11 -15.25 -6.33
CA ALA A 238 -18.16 -14.32 -5.74
C ALA A 238 -18.90 -13.27 -4.88
N LEU A 239 -18.28 -12.86 -3.78
CA LEU A 239 -18.90 -12.00 -2.77
C LEU A 239 -19.11 -10.55 -3.24
N ASN A 240 -18.48 -10.16 -4.36
CA ASN A 240 -18.34 -8.79 -4.85
C ASN A 240 -17.72 -7.84 -3.82
N HIS A 241 -17.26 -6.67 -4.28
CA HIS A 241 -16.70 -5.67 -3.39
C HIS A 241 -17.77 -5.02 -2.52
N ALA A 242 -17.64 -5.16 -1.20
CA ALA A 242 -18.38 -4.36 -0.23
C ALA A 242 -17.72 -2.97 -0.10
N LEU A 243 -18.17 -2.02 -0.91
CA LEU A 243 -17.53 -0.70 -1.06
C LEU A 243 -17.91 0.24 0.09
N VAL A 244 -16.89 0.81 0.73
CA VAL A 244 -16.98 1.91 1.71
C VAL A 244 -16.50 3.18 1.03
N ASN A 245 -17.27 4.26 1.12
CA ASN A 245 -16.94 5.54 0.49
C ASN A 245 -16.10 6.41 1.43
N HIS A 246 -15.09 7.07 0.86
CA HIS A 246 -14.28 8.09 1.51
C HIS A 246 -14.42 9.41 0.76
N ASN A 247 -14.55 10.51 1.50
CA ASN A 247 -14.71 11.84 0.92
C ASN A 247 -13.39 12.33 0.30
N ALA A 248 -13.52 13.17 -0.72
CA ALA A 248 -12.38 13.83 -1.36
C ALA A 248 -11.67 14.80 -0.39
N LYS A 249 -10.36 14.97 -0.56
CA LYS A 249 -9.60 16.08 0.05
C LYS A 249 -8.97 16.89 -1.07
N ALA A 250 -9.28 18.18 -1.14
CA ALA A 250 -8.67 19.05 -2.14
C ALA A 250 -7.15 19.22 -1.89
N PRO A 251 -6.31 19.26 -2.93
CA PRO A 251 -4.89 19.58 -2.79
C PRO A 251 -4.68 21.05 -2.39
N THR A 252 -3.58 21.33 -1.69
CA THR A 252 -3.14 22.70 -1.37
C THR A 252 -1.89 23.06 -2.17
N CYS A 253 -1.28 24.23 -1.93
CA CYS A 253 -0.04 24.60 -2.62
C CYS A 253 1.14 23.67 -2.30
N THR A 254 1.13 23.04 -1.12
CA THR A 254 2.23 22.21 -0.60
C THR A 254 1.83 20.77 -0.31
N GLU A 255 0.55 20.50 -0.01
CA GLU A 255 0.05 19.15 0.25
C GLU A 255 -0.70 18.60 -0.95
N ILE A 256 -0.52 17.30 -1.22
CA ILE A 256 -1.35 16.55 -2.16
C ILE A 256 -2.79 16.43 -1.65
N GLY A 257 -3.73 16.26 -2.58
CA GLY A 257 -5.12 15.92 -2.30
C GLY A 257 -5.46 14.55 -2.87
N TRP A 258 -6.73 14.17 -2.83
CA TRP A 258 -7.24 12.95 -3.45
C TRP A 258 -8.72 13.09 -3.80
N ASN A 259 -9.13 12.38 -4.85
CA ASN A 259 -10.54 12.27 -5.21
C ASN A 259 -11.31 11.47 -4.15
N ALA A 260 -12.65 11.59 -4.15
CA ALA A 260 -13.48 10.68 -3.40
C ALA A 260 -13.23 9.25 -3.93
N TYR A 261 -12.97 8.31 -3.02
CA TYR A 261 -12.56 6.96 -3.39
C TYR A 261 -13.32 5.92 -2.59
N LYS A 262 -13.28 4.68 -3.09
CA LYS A 262 -13.94 3.54 -2.46
C LYS A 262 -12.92 2.50 -2.06
N THR A 263 -13.06 1.95 -0.86
CA THR A 263 -12.28 0.79 -0.41
C THR A 263 -13.20 -0.38 -0.16
N CYS A 264 -12.75 -1.60 -0.45
CA CYS A 264 -13.51 -2.78 -0.05
C CYS A 264 -13.23 -3.14 1.42
N SER A 265 -14.26 -3.43 2.22
CA SER A 265 -14.07 -3.87 3.61
C SER A 265 -13.56 -5.31 3.76
N ARG A 266 -13.46 -6.05 2.64
CA ARG A 266 -13.13 -7.48 2.60
C ARG A 266 -11.79 -7.79 1.91
N CYS A 267 -11.19 -6.82 1.23
CA CYS A 267 -9.94 -6.99 0.47
C CYS A 267 -9.31 -5.62 0.15
N ASP A 268 -8.11 -5.63 -0.43
CA ASP A 268 -7.33 -4.42 -0.71
C ASP A 268 -7.77 -3.63 -1.95
N TYR A 269 -8.96 -3.93 -2.50
CA TYR A 269 -9.51 -3.16 -3.61
C TYR A 269 -9.74 -1.70 -3.18
N THR A 270 -9.13 -0.78 -3.92
CA THR A 270 -9.27 0.66 -3.72
C THR A 270 -9.31 1.39 -5.05
N THR A 271 -10.13 2.44 -5.14
CA THR A 271 -10.11 3.39 -6.27
C THR A 271 -9.35 4.67 -5.93
N TYR A 272 -8.49 4.62 -4.91
CA TYR A 272 -7.72 5.76 -4.44
C TYR A 272 -6.85 6.34 -5.57
N ALA A 273 -6.96 7.64 -5.77
CA ALA A 273 -6.22 8.37 -6.78
C ALA A 273 -5.80 9.73 -6.20
N GLU A 274 -4.50 9.96 -6.20
CA GLU A 274 -3.91 11.18 -5.68
C GLU A 274 -4.07 12.33 -6.68
N LEU A 275 -4.24 13.53 -6.13
CA LEU A 275 -4.20 14.79 -6.85
C LEU A 275 -2.90 15.51 -6.46
N PRO A 276 -2.05 15.86 -7.43
CA PRO A 276 -0.79 16.56 -7.13
C PRO A 276 -1.06 17.90 -6.43
N ALA A 277 -0.10 18.33 -5.59
CA ALA A 277 -0.14 19.64 -4.97
C ALA A 277 -0.19 20.73 -6.07
N LEU A 278 -0.91 21.81 -5.79
CA LEU A 278 -1.19 22.87 -6.76
C LEU A 278 0.04 23.73 -7.12
N ASN A 279 1.12 23.61 -6.33
CA ASN A 279 2.29 24.49 -6.34
C ASN A 279 1.92 25.96 -6.08
N HIS A 280 2.93 26.80 -5.82
CA HIS A 280 2.71 28.23 -5.64
C HIS A 280 2.42 28.91 -6.97
N ASP A 281 1.33 29.68 -6.99
CA ASP A 281 0.94 30.54 -8.10
C ASP A 281 1.52 31.94 -7.84
N LEU A 282 2.74 32.13 -8.31
CA LEU A 282 3.61 33.24 -7.91
C LEU A 282 3.23 34.55 -8.63
N VAL A 283 2.87 35.55 -7.85
CA VAL A 283 2.71 36.95 -8.27
C VAL A 283 3.98 37.71 -7.89
N ASN A 284 4.60 38.41 -8.84
CA ASN A 284 5.81 39.20 -8.61
C ASN A 284 5.45 40.63 -8.17
N HIS A 285 6.21 41.16 -7.23
CA HIS A 285 6.17 42.55 -6.79
C HIS A 285 7.54 43.18 -6.98
N ASP A 286 7.56 44.41 -7.50
CA ASP A 286 8.80 45.12 -7.78
C ASP A 286 9.50 45.56 -6.49
N ALA A 287 10.82 45.74 -6.59
CA ALA A 287 11.64 46.22 -5.49
C ALA A 287 11.36 47.71 -5.20
N GLN A 288 11.50 48.10 -3.93
CA GLN A 288 11.52 49.50 -3.53
C GLN A 288 12.85 49.80 -2.83
N ALA A 289 13.59 50.78 -3.34
CA ALA A 289 14.86 51.16 -2.73
C ALA A 289 14.63 51.87 -1.38
N PRO A 290 15.45 51.58 -0.35
CA PRO A 290 15.40 52.30 0.93
C PRO A 290 15.84 53.75 0.77
N THR A 291 15.32 54.63 1.62
CA THR A 291 15.71 56.05 1.70
C THR A 291 16.49 56.33 3.00
N CYS A 292 16.84 57.59 3.29
CA CYS A 292 17.50 57.93 4.55
C CYS A 292 16.65 57.64 5.79
N THR A 293 15.31 57.69 5.65
CA THR A 293 14.36 57.59 6.76
C THR A 293 13.41 56.40 6.63
N GLU A 294 13.12 55.95 5.41
CA GLU A 294 12.20 54.83 5.14
C GLU A 294 12.97 53.57 4.74
N ILE A 295 12.50 52.42 5.22
CA ILE A 295 12.98 51.12 4.78
C ILE A 295 12.57 50.86 3.32
N GLY A 296 13.32 49.99 2.63
CA GLY A 296 12.97 49.47 1.32
C GLY A 296 12.73 47.97 1.38
N TRP A 297 12.58 47.33 0.22
CA TRP A 297 12.49 45.87 0.10
C TRP A 297 12.99 45.41 -1.27
N ASN A 298 13.47 44.16 -1.31
CA ASN A 298 13.80 43.51 -2.57
C ASN A 298 12.53 43.16 -3.36
N ALA A 299 12.67 42.94 -4.66
CA ALA A 299 11.59 42.35 -5.45
C ALA A 299 11.23 40.98 -4.84
N TYR A 300 9.94 40.74 -4.62
CA TYR A 300 9.48 39.56 -3.90
C TYR A 300 8.30 38.92 -4.60
N LYS A 301 8.00 37.68 -4.22
CA LYS A 301 6.90 36.89 -4.78
C LYS A 301 5.92 36.55 -3.68
N THR A 302 4.64 36.64 -4.00
CA THR A 302 3.55 36.14 -3.14
C THR A 302 2.76 35.08 -3.88
N CYS A 303 2.25 34.06 -3.18
CA CYS A 303 1.31 33.13 -3.79
C CYS A 303 -0.11 33.70 -3.76
N SER A 304 -0.85 33.63 -4.87
CA SER A 304 -2.27 34.07 -4.91
C SER A 304 -3.21 33.15 -4.11
N ARG A 305 -2.73 31.98 -3.69
CA ARG A 305 -3.53 30.88 -3.10
C ARG A 305 -3.20 30.59 -1.64
N CYS A 306 -2.12 31.16 -1.09
CA CYS A 306 -1.70 30.95 0.30
C CYS A 306 -0.72 32.04 0.76
N ASP A 307 -0.33 32.02 2.03
CA ASP A 307 0.53 33.04 2.68
C ASP A 307 2.02 32.92 2.33
N TYR A 308 2.38 32.16 1.29
CA TYR A 308 3.77 32.08 0.84
C TYR A 308 4.23 33.45 0.33
N THR A 309 5.34 33.93 0.90
CA THR A 309 5.98 35.18 0.51
C THR A 309 7.51 35.07 0.62
N THR A 310 8.22 35.70 -0.32
CA THR A 310 9.68 35.89 -0.23
C THR A 310 10.05 37.31 0.21
N TYR A 311 9.10 38.04 0.80
CA TYR A 311 9.28 39.42 1.23
C TYR A 311 10.46 39.55 2.20
N ALA A 312 11.35 40.50 1.91
CA ALA A 312 12.53 40.77 2.70
C ALA A 312 12.81 42.28 2.71
N GLU A 313 12.83 42.86 3.90
CA GLU A 313 13.06 44.28 4.10
C GLU A 313 14.54 44.63 3.97
N LEU A 314 14.79 45.84 3.45
CA LEU A 314 16.09 46.49 3.41
C LEU A 314 16.07 47.65 4.42
N PRO A 315 17.01 47.72 5.36
CA PRO A 315 17.04 48.78 6.35
C PRO A 315 17.23 50.16 5.68
N ALA A 316 16.70 51.20 6.32
CA ALA A 316 16.91 52.59 5.90
C ALA A 316 18.41 52.92 5.88
N LEU A 317 18.82 53.77 4.92
CA LEU A 317 20.23 54.09 4.68
C LEU A 317 20.86 54.95 5.78
N ASN A 318 20.03 55.55 6.64
CA ASN A 318 20.39 56.60 7.60
C ASN A 318 21.03 57.83 6.92
N HIS A 319 21.11 58.93 7.68
CA HIS A 319 21.78 60.13 7.21
C HIS A 319 23.29 59.97 7.23
N ASP A 320 23.94 60.44 6.17
CA ASP A 320 25.40 60.51 6.03
C ASP A 320 25.79 61.98 5.98
N TYR A 321 25.88 62.59 7.16
CA TYR A 321 26.09 64.02 7.31
C TYR A 321 27.55 64.41 7.07
N GLN A 322 27.75 65.38 6.19
CA GLN A 322 29.03 66.06 6.00
C GLN A 322 29.00 67.42 6.71
N ALA A 323 30.05 67.72 7.47
CA ALA A 323 30.15 68.92 8.28
C ALA A 323 30.95 70.01 7.55
N VAL A 324 30.44 71.24 7.58
CA VAL A 324 31.14 72.45 7.10
C VAL A 324 31.05 73.51 8.21
N THR A 325 32.21 73.95 8.71
CA THR A 325 32.30 74.91 9.80
C THR A 325 32.38 76.34 9.28
N VAL A 326 31.58 77.22 9.88
CA VAL A 326 31.59 78.67 9.70
C VAL A 326 32.22 79.28 10.96
N GLU A 327 33.36 79.94 10.80
CA GLU A 327 34.11 80.53 11.91
C GLU A 327 33.40 81.76 12.52
N PRO A 328 33.50 82.00 13.84
CA PRO A 328 32.93 83.16 14.50
C PRO A 328 33.64 84.47 14.10
N THR A 329 32.90 85.57 14.09
CA THR A 329 33.42 86.92 13.85
C THR A 329 33.38 87.76 15.13
N CYS A 330 33.70 89.06 15.04
CA CYS A 330 33.61 89.97 16.19
C CYS A 330 32.16 90.18 16.67
N GLU A 331 31.19 90.01 15.75
CA GLU A 331 29.79 90.39 15.96
C GLU A 331 28.83 89.19 15.85
N THR A 332 29.22 88.15 15.12
CA THR A 332 28.41 86.96 14.87
C THR A 332 29.09 85.71 15.41
N ASP A 333 28.30 84.84 16.04
CA ASP A 333 28.73 83.50 16.44
C ASP A 333 29.07 82.66 15.20
N GLY A 334 29.99 81.71 15.36
CA GLY A 334 30.28 80.66 14.39
C GLY A 334 29.40 79.45 14.63
N TYR A 335 29.31 78.54 13.66
CA TYR A 335 28.50 77.33 13.75
C TYR A 335 28.94 76.29 12.71
N THR A 336 28.56 75.04 12.89
CA THR A 336 28.80 73.97 11.91
C THR A 336 27.50 73.57 11.23
N VAL A 337 27.50 73.52 9.89
CA VAL A 337 26.38 73.02 9.08
C VAL A 337 26.64 71.55 8.74
N PHE A 338 25.74 70.67 9.14
CA PHE A 338 25.73 69.25 8.79
C PHE A 338 24.74 69.04 7.65
N THR A 339 25.20 68.55 6.49
CA THR A 339 24.34 68.28 5.32
C THR A 339 24.47 66.83 4.90
N CYS A 340 23.36 66.10 4.81
CA CYS A 340 23.33 64.71 4.39
C CYS A 340 23.65 64.60 2.89
N SER A 341 24.65 63.79 2.53
CA SER A 341 25.10 63.59 1.15
C SER A 341 23.99 63.06 0.23
N ARG A 342 23.09 62.24 0.80
CA ARG A 342 22.03 61.49 0.11
C ARG A 342 20.74 62.30 -0.08
N CYS A 343 20.12 62.77 1.00
CA CYS A 343 18.79 63.42 0.95
C CYS A 343 18.82 64.95 1.01
N LYS A 344 20.01 65.56 1.18
CA LYS A 344 20.19 67.02 1.32
C LYS A 344 19.52 67.64 2.55
N ASP A 345 19.01 66.82 3.46
CA ASP A 345 18.61 67.27 4.79
C ASP A 345 19.82 67.92 5.48
N SER A 346 19.58 69.05 6.14
CA SER A 346 20.65 69.84 6.76
C SER A 346 20.21 70.45 8.08
N TYR A 347 21.12 70.49 9.04
CA TYR A 347 20.93 71.18 10.30
C TYR A 347 22.23 71.89 10.73
N THR A 348 22.09 72.89 11.60
CA THR A 348 23.22 73.63 12.18
C THR A 348 23.40 73.23 13.64
N ALA A 349 24.64 72.98 14.08
CA ALA A 349 24.97 72.69 15.46
C ALA A 349 26.37 73.23 15.81
N ASP A 350 26.84 72.96 17.02
CA ASP A 350 28.14 73.40 17.55
C ASP A 350 28.35 74.92 17.45
N PRO A 351 27.48 75.73 18.09
CA PRO A 351 27.66 77.18 18.10
C PRO A 351 28.96 77.54 18.83
N THR A 352 29.70 78.49 18.27
CA THR A 352 30.91 79.05 18.87
C THR A 352 30.70 80.54 19.10
N ASP A 353 30.85 80.99 20.34
CA ASP A 353 30.59 82.37 20.72
C ASP A 353 31.44 83.36 19.90
N LYS A 354 30.82 84.48 19.51
CA LYS A 354 31.50 85.61 18.88
C LYS A 354 32.74 86.05 19.66
N LEU A 355 33.74 86.51 18.92
CA LEU A 355 35.07 86.79 19.46
C LEU A 355 35.17 88.10 20.28
N GLY A 356 34.20 89.00 20.15
CA GLY A 356 34.19 90.33 20.79
C GLY A 356 35.25 91.29 20.25
N HIS A 357 35.12 92.59 20.58
CA HIS A 357 36.08 93.62 20.13
C HIS A 357 37.35 93.64 20.98
N GLN A 358 38.49 93.80 20.32
CA GLN A 358 39.79 93.97 20.96
C GLN A 358 40.31 95.37 20.63
N PHE A 359 40.07 96.34 21.52
CA PHE A 359 40.43 97.74 21.30
C PHE A 359 41.93 98.00 21.51
N GLY A 360 42.48 98.91 20.70
CA GLY A 360 43.84 99.43 20.86
C GLY A 360 43.97 100.54 21.91
N ALA A 361 44.97 101.41 21.74
CA ALA A 361 45.21 102.54 22.64
C ALA A 361 44.11 103.62 22.49
N TRP A 362 43.69 104.20 23.62
CA TRP A 362 42.66 105.24 23.67
C TRP A 362 43.27 106.64 23.52
N SER A 363 42.61 107.49 22.73
CA SER A 363 43.06 108.87 22.49
C SER A 363 41.89 109.88 22.59
N PRO A 364 42.14 111.13 23.04
CA PRO A 364 41.09 112.17 23.06
C PRO A 364 40.59 112.47 21.65
N ASN A 365 39.27 112.50 21.45
CA ASN A 365 38.66 112.68 20.13
C ASN A 365 38.17 114.10 19.84
N GLY A 366 38.48 115.07 20.71
CA GLY A 366 38.12 116.49 20.53
C GLY A 366 36.67 116.84 20.84
N THR A 367 35.80 115.88 21.19
CA THR A 367 34.37 116.13 21.49
C THR A 367 34.03 115.99 22.98
N GLY A 368 35.03 115.95 23.86
CA GLY A 368 34.83 115.69 25.29
C GLY A 368 34.80 114.19 25.64
N SER A 369 35.24 113.32 24.73
CA SER A 369 35.33 111.87 24.90
C SER A 369 36.72 111.34 24.45
N GLN A 370 37.00 110.07 24.73
CA GLN A 370 38.16 109.30 24.25
C GLN A 370 37.67 108.16 23.34
N SER A 371 38.42 107.81 22.28
CA SER A 371 38.08 106.72 21.36
C SER A 371 39.24 105.76 21.04
N ALA A 372 38.92 104.51 20.68
CA ALA A 372 39.87 103.48 20.23
C ALA A 372 39.25 102.51 19.20
N ASP A 373 40.02 102.15 18.17
CA ASP A 373 39.61 101.20 17.12
C ASP A 373 39.86 99.73 17.51
N CYS A 374 39.03 98.82 16.99
CA CYS A 374 39.21 97.38 17.13
C CYS A 374 40.37 96.87 16.26
N LEU A 375 41.24 96.04 16.83
CA LEU A 375 42.45 95.50 16.20
C LEU A 375 42.22 94.19 15.42
N ARG A 376 41.04 93.57 15.51
CA ARG A 376 40.74 92.31 14.80
C ARG A 376 40.58 92.58 13.30
N GLN A 377 41.24 91.76 12.45
CA GLN A 377 41.18 91.92 10.99
C GLN A 377 39.72 91.93 10.48
N GLY A 378 39.39 92.92 9.66
CA GLY A 378 38.06 93.07 9.05
C GLY A 378 37.01 93.74 9.94
N CYS A 379 37.34 94.15 11.17
CA CYS A 379 36.40 94.85 12.06
C CYS A 379 36.61 96.37 11.99
N ALA A 380 35.58 97.13 11.58
CA ALA A 380 35.61 98.59 11.47
C ALA A 380 35.02 99.32 12.70
N HIS A 381 34.97 98.65 13.86
CA HIS A 381 34.31 99.18 15.06
C HIS A 381 35.23 100.07 15.89
N THR A 382 34.74 101.24 16.30
CA THR A 382 35.44 102.24 17.15
C THR A 382 34.64 102.49 18.43
N GLY A 383 35.26 102.31 19.61
CA GLY A 383 34.64 102.61 20.92
C GLY A 383 34.81 104.07 21.35
N SER A 384 33.93 104.60 22.23
CA SER A 384 33.97 105.98 22.76
C SER A 384 33.54 106.07 24.25
N THR A 385 34.16 106.97 25.06
CA THR A 385 33.86 107.21 26.51
C THR A 385 34.13 108.65 26.99
N ASP A 386 33.45 109.20 28.02
CA ASP A 386 33.43 110.64 28.42
C ASP A 386 34.54 111.14 29.40
N CYS A 387 34.83 112.47 29.40
CA CYS A 387 35.80 113.16 30.28
C CYS A 387 35.30 113.52 31.70
N ARG A 388 36.21 113.64 32.70
CA ARG A 388 35.90 113.96 34.13
C ARG A 388 35.99 115.47 34.46
N LYS A 389 34.96 116.05 35.09
CA LYS A 389 34.85 117.49 35.48
C LYS A 389 34.80 117.71 37.01
N PHE A 390 35.21 118.89 37.50
CA PHE A 390 35.19 119.32 38.91
C PHE A 390 34.51 120.68 39.08
N THR A 391 33.84 120.89 40.22
CA THR A 391 33.07 122.12 40.51
C THR A 391 33.58 122.80 41.78
N PHE A 392 33.75 124.13 41.72
CA PHE A 392 34.14 125.01 42.82
C PHE A 392 33.11 126.15 42.99
N ARG A 393 32.91 126.67 44.20
CA ARG A 393 32.10 127.89 44.44
C ARG A 393 33.00 129.12 44.62
N THR A 394 32.57 130.29 44.17
CA THR A 394 33.28 131.58 44.38
C THR A 394 32.73 132.31 45.61
N ALA A 395 33.44 133.34 46.10
CA ALA A 395 32.97 134.12 47.27
C ALA A 395 31.73 134.97 46.95
N GLU A 396 31.50 135.27 45.67
CA GLU A 396 30.34 135.99 45.15
C GLU A 396 29.10 135.10 44.99
N GLY A 397 29.23 133.78 45.23
CA GLY A 397 28.13 132.81 45.15
C GLY A 397 27.97 132.12 43.79
N GLU A 398 28.88 132.34 42.85
CA GLU A 398 28.88 131.67 41.53
C GLU A 398 29.55 130.29 41.60
N THR A 399 29.21 129.39 40.68
CA THR A 399 29.87 128.08 40.53
C THR A 399 30.84 128.11 39.36
N LEU A 400 31.93 127.35 39.44
CA LEU A 400 32.92 127.15 38.38
C LEU A 400 33.11 125.66 38.16
N THR A 401 32.65 125.14 37.02
CA THR A 401 32.81 123.72 36.66
C THR A 401 33.73 123.58 35.46
N PHE A 402 34.81 122.80 35.59
CA PHE A 402 35.74 122.58 34.49
C PHE A 402 36.45 121.22 34.55
N CYS A 403 36.98 120.77 33.40
CA CYS A 403 37.89 119.64 33.32
C CYS A 403 39.34 120.12 33.45
N PRO A 404 40.10 119.68 34.48
CA PRO A 404 41.48 120.12 34.68
C PRO A 404 42.42 119.65 33.57
N VAL A 405 42.09 118.55 32.88
CA VAL A 405 42.93 117.96 31.82
C VAL A 405 42.76 118.72 30.51
N CYS A 406 41.55 118.80 29.96
CA CYS A 406 41.31 119.44 28.66
C CYS A 406 41.00 120.95 28.75
N GLY A 407 40.75 121.50 29.94
CA GLY A 407 40.50 122.93 30.16
C GLY A 407 39.09 123.41 29.81
N GLN A 408 38.19 122.52 29.37
CA GLN A 408 36.79 122.86 29.12
C GLN A 408 36.09 123.26 30.42
N ALA A 409 35.52 124.46 30.44
CA ALA A 409 34.71 124.99 31.53
C ALA A 409 33.27 125.20 31.05
N GLU A 410 32.29 124.99 31.93
CA GLU A 410 30.86 125.15 31.60
C GLU A 410 30.38 126.60 31.74
N ASN A 411 31.00 127.37 32.63
CA ASN A 411 30.52 128.69 33.05
C ASN A 411 31.65 129.72 33.29
N ALA A 412 32.86 129.41 32.81
CA ALA A 412 33.97 130.36 32.67
C ALA A 412 34.53 130.28 31.25
N VAL A 413 35.29 131.30 30.83
CA VAL A 413 36.11 131.20 29.62
C VAL A 413 37.08 130.03 29.79
N GLN A 414 37.28 129.26 28.72
CA GLN A 414 38.17 128.10 28.65
C GLN A 414 39.52 128.39 29.33
N LEU A 415 39.98 127.47 30.18
CA LEU A 415 41.28 127.62 30.82
C LEU A 415 42.36 127.14 29.85
N GLU A 416 43.23 128.06 29.45
CA GLU A 416 44.35 127.80 28.55
C GLU A 416 45.50 127.16 29.30
N MET A 417 46.23 126.26 28.64
CA MET A 417 47.34 125.54 29.26
C MET A 417 48.56 126.45 29.45
N ILE A 418 49.16 126.40 30.62
CA ILE A 418 50.44 127.05 30.90
C ILE A 418 51.53 126.00 30.64
N GLU A 419 52.02 125.94 29.40
CA GLU A 419 53.06 124.97 29.00
C GLU A 419 54.37 125.12 29.79
N ALA A 420 54.64 126.33 30.32
CA ALA A 420 55.85 126.63 31.09
C ALA A 420 55.75 126.28 32.59
N ALA A 421 54.61 125.72 33.04
CA ALA A 421 54.44 125.31 34.43
C ALA A 421 55.21 124.02 34.70
N THR A 422 55.97 124.02 35.78
CA THR A 422 56.71 122.83 36.22
C THR A 422 56.46 122.64 37.70
N ALA A 423 56.07 121.44 38.12
CA ALA A 423 55.97 121.12 39.53
C ALA A 423 56.87 119.93 39.89
N TRP A 424 57.28 119.90 41.14
CA TRP A 424 58.00 118.78 41.72
C TRP A 424 57.53 118.60 43.16
N PRO A 425 57.38 117.36 43.63
CA PRO A 425 56.96 117.10 45.00
C PRO A 425 58.13 117.39 45.95
N LEU A 426 57.85 117.94 47.13
CA LEU A 426 58.81 117.97 48.24
C LEU A 426 58.98 116.56 48.86
N SER A 427 58.01 115.68 48.63
CA SER A 427 58.04 114.25 48.95
C SER A 427 57.20 113.46 47.93
N GLY A 428 57.81 112.58 47.11
CA GLY A 428 57.12 111.78 46.08
C GLY A 428 57.85 111.75 44.72
N SER A 429 57.22 111.15 43.70
CA SER A 429 57.78 110.99 42.33
C SER A 429 56.82 111.53 41.26
N LEU A 430 56.58 112.85 41.23
CA LEU A 430 55.93 113.53 40.10
C LEU A 430 57.01 114.14 39.20
N SER A 431 56.86 113.97 37.90
CA SER A 431 57.68 114.60 36.87
C SER A 431 57.07 115.95 36.45
N ALA A 432 57.84 116.75 35.69
CA ALA A 432 57.33 118.00 35.13
C ALA A 432 56.16 117.78 34.15
N GLU A 433 56.09 116.60 33.55
CA GLU A 433 55.10 116.18 32.55
C GLU A 433 53.74 115.87 33.18
N ASP A 434 53.73 115.55 34.48
CA ASP A 434 52.53 115.15 35.20
C ASP A 434 51.67 116.33 35.67
N VAL A 435 52.03 117.57 35.31
CA VAL A 435 51.42 118.79 35.85
C VAL A 435 50.59 119.49 34.79
N THR A 436 49.31 119.67 35.08
CA THR A 436 48.42 120.46 34.25
C THR A 436 48.08 121.74 34.99
N ALA A 437 48.75 122.83 34.65
CA ALA A 437 48.41 124.17 35.11
C ALA A 437 47.70 124.92 33.97
N ARG A 438 46.55 125.52 34.27
CA ARG A 438 45.75 126.26 33.28
C ARG A 438 45.23 127.56 33.85
N THR A 439 45.14 128.60 33.03
CA THR A 439 44.66 129.92 33.46
C THR A 439 43.84 130.59 32.37
N ASN A 440 42.96 131.49 32.77
CA ASN A 440 42.27 132.44 31.90
C ASN A 440 42.54 133.90 32.30
N GLY A 441 43.57 134.14 33.12
CA GLY A 441 43.93 135.46 33.64
C GLY A 441 43.24 135.88 34.94
N GLU A 442 42.06 135.32 35.24
CA GLU A 442 41.36 135.50 36.53
C GLU A 442 41.53 134.30 37.46
N TYR A 443 41.44 133.10 36.91
CA TYR A 443 41.60 131.84 37.63
C TYR A 443 42.84 131.09 37.17
N LEU A 444 43.42 130.33 38.10
CA LEU A 444 44.49 129.38 37.85
C LEU A 444 44.07 128.04 38.43
N SER A 445 43.96 127.03 37.58
CA SER A 445 43.80 125.64 38.00
C SER A 445 45.14 124.91 37.93
N VAL A 446 45.38 124.05 38.91
CA VAL A 446 46.53 123.15 38.93
C VAL A 446 46.02 121.76 39.26
N ALA A 447 46.33 120.79 38.41
CA ALA A 447 46.03 119.38 38.61
C ALA A 447 47.24 118.52 38.23
N PHE A 448 47.18 117.25 38.62
CA PHE A 448 48.22 116.28 38.32
C PHE A 448 47.62 115.08 37.58
N GLU A 449 48.31 114.62 36.54
CA GLU A 449 47.87 113.53 35.68
C GLU A 449 49.05 112.61 35.35
N THR A 450 48.86 111.30 35.53
CA THR A 450 49.85 110.28 35.17
C THR A 450 49.15 109.21 34.33
N ALA A 451 49.67 108.95 33.12
CA ALA A 451 49.14 107.96 32.18
C ALA A 451 47.61 108.08 31.91
N GLY A 452 47.12 109.30 31.66
CA GLY A 452 45.70 109.53 31.35
C GLY A 452 44.77 109.56 32.58
N SER A 453 45.32 109.46 33.79
CA SER A 453 44.56 109.41 35.04
C SER A 453 44.93 110.54 35.97
N LEU A 454 43.94 111.26 36.47
CA LEU A 454 44.13 112.28 37.51
C LEU A 454 44.64 111.63 38.79
N THR A 455 45.81 112.08 39.26
CA THR A 455 46.45 111.56 40.46
C THR A 455 46.35 112.56 41.60
N ARG A 456 46.27 112.07 42.85
CA ARG A 456 46.24 112.89 44.05
C ARG A 456 47.64 112.89 44.68
N PRO A 457 48.45 113.96 44.56
CA PRO A 457 49.76 114.00 45.21
C PRO A 457 49.60 113.85 46.72
N THR A 458 50.45 113.03 47.34
CA THR A 458 50.50 112.89 48.81
C THR A 458 51.64 113.73 49.35
N GLY A 459 51.37 114.98 49.72
CA GLY A 459 52.41 115.85 50.28
C GLY A 459 52.33 117.30 49.85
N ARG A 460 53.42 118.04 50.13
CA ARG A 460 53.63 119.38 49.59
C ARG A 460 54.30 119.30 48.23
N VAL A 461 53.79 120.07 47.28
CA VAL A 461 54.31 120.17 45.91
C VAL A 461 54.77 121.60 45.68
N ARG A 462 55.98 121.77 45.13
CA ARG A 462 56.44 123.08 44.66
C ARG A 462 56.07 123.24 43.20
N LEU A 463 55.35 124.30 42.89
CA LEU A 463 54.95 124.69 41.54
C LEU A 463 55.70 125.96 41.16
N ALA A 464 56.40 125.92 40.02
CA ALA A 464 57.02 127.08 39.43
C ALA A 464 56.20 127.58 38.24
N LEU A 465 55.83 128.86 38.29
CA LEU A 465 55.08 129.56 37.23
C LEU A 465 55.90 130.75 36.70
N PRO A 466 55.63 131.21 35.46
CA PRO A 466 56.23 132.44 34.92
C PRO A 466 55.88 133.67 35.78
N ALA A 467 56.86 134.55 36.06
CA ALA A 467 56.66 135.72 36.92
C ALA A 467 55.57 136.68 36.43
N GLY A 468 55.43 136.86 35.10
CA GLY A 468 54.43 137.76 34.51
C GLY A 468 52.98 137.35 34.78
N LEU A 469 52.72 136.13 35.25
CA LEU A 469 51.37 135.67 35.56
C LEU A 469 50.78 136.38 36.80
N LEU A 470 51.60 136.72 37.80
CA LEU A 470 51.16 137.33 39.07
C LEU A 470 51.78 138.71 39.34
N GLU A 471 52.33 139.39 38.33
CA GLU A 471 52.93 140.71 38.51
C GLU A 471 51.89 141.71 39.04
N GLY A 472 52.08 142.19 40.27
CA GLY A 472 51.12 143.06 40.96
C GLY A 472 49.84 142.37 41.46
N LYS A 473 49.82 141.03 41.55
CA LYS A 473 48.67 140.25 42.02
C LYS A 473 49.03 139.31 43.17
N THR A 474 48.08 139.06 44.07
CA THR A 474 48.14 138.01 45.09
C THR A 474 47.32 136.79 44.64
N LEU A 475 47.68 135.61 45.15
CA LEU A 475 46.95 134.37 44.90
C LEU A 475 46.06 134.06 46.08
N VAL A 476 44.79 133.81 45.78
CA VAL A 476 43.83 133.37 46.77
C VAL A 476 43.37 131.98 46.38
N ARG A 477 43.71 130.98 47.20
CA ARG A 477 43.21 129.61 47.01
C ARG A 477 41.71 129.59 47.25
N ILE A 478 40.98 128.96 46.34
CA ILE A 478 39.54 128.70 46.46
C ILE A 478 39.36 127.23 46.85
N ALA A 479 38.77 127.00 48.01
CA ALA A 479 38.27 125.68 48.39
C ALA A 479 36.94 125.36 47.66
N PRO A 480 36.53 124.09 47.52
CA PRO A 480 35.30 123.73 46.81
C PRO A 480 34.02 124.40 47.35
N ASP A 481 34.00 124.71 48.65
CA ASP A 481 32.91 125.40 49.35
C ASP A 481 32.90 126.93 49.15
N GLY A 482 33.94 127.49 48.52
CA GLY A 482 34.11 128.91 48.26
C GLY A 482 34.95 129.65 49.30
N THR A 483 35.46 128.97 50.32
CA THR A 483 36.37 129.57 51.30
C THR A 483 37.66 130.02 50.61
N GLN A 484 38.07 131.26 50.90
CA GLN A 484 39.24 131.90 50.30
C GLN A 484 40.39 132.03 51.30
N THR A 485 41.59 131.64 50.90
CA THR A 485 42.80 131.76 51.73
C THR A 485 43.93 132.33 50.90
N GLU A 486 44.52 133.43 51.36
CA GLU A 486 45.68 134.04 50.69
C GLU A 486 46.88 133.08 50.77
N MET A 487 47.57 132.92 49.65
CA MET A 487 48.68 131.99 49.50
C MET A 487 49.99 132.76 49.36
N PRO A 488 50.96 132.53 50.26
CA PRO A 488 52.29 133.12 50.11
C PRO A 488 53.04 132.47 48.94
N PHE A 489 53.88 133.26 48.28
CA PHE A 489 54.73 132.81 47.19
C PHE A 489 56.13 133.44 47.26
N GLU A 490 57.12 132.73 46.74
CA GLU A 490 58.50 133.20 46.64
C GLU A 490 58.82 133.63 45.20
N THR A 491 59.48 134.78 45.01
CA THR A 491 59.97 135.20 43.70
C THR A 491 61.47 134.93 43.58
N LYS A 492 61.88 134.12 42.60
CA LYS A 492 63.30 133.77 42.38
C LYS A 492 63.61 133.63 40.89
N ARG A 493 64.59 134.39 40.39
CA ARG A 493 65.11 134.30 39.00
C ARG A 493 63.99 134.33 37.92
N GLY A 494 63.04 135.26 38.01
CA GLY A 494 61.98 135.42 37.01
C GLY A 494 60.87 134.35 37.04
N LYS A 495 60.83 133.51 38.09
CA LYS A 495 59.73 132.58 38.36
C LYS A 495 59.11 132.84 39.72
N ILE A 496 57.83 132.54 39.82
CA ILE A 496 57.10 132.48 41.08
C ILE A 496 57.05 131.02 41.52
N ILE A 497 57.44 130.77 42.77
CA ILE A 497 57.42 129.44 43.37
C ILE A 497 56.33 129.40 44.43
N LEU A 498 55.34 128.55 44.19
CA LEU A 498 54.23 128.26 45.08
C LEU A 498 54.48 126.93 45.77
N THR A 499 54.22 126.86 47.08
CA THR A 499 54.20 125.59 47.81
C THR A 499 52.75 125.20 48.07
N LEU A 500 52.28 124.19 47.36
CA LEU A 500 50.92 123.67 47.44
C LEU A 500 50.87 122.47 48.37
N ASP A 501 49.95 122.46 49.34
CA ASP A 501 49.82 121.36 50.30
C ASP A 501 48.61 120.48 49.99
N PHE A 502 48.87 119.26 49.51
CA PHE A 502 47.86 118.26 49.17
C PHE A 502 47.71 117.15 50.24
N VAL A 503 48.42 117.23 51.38
CA VAL A 503 48.42 116.16 52.41
C VAL A 503 47.01 115.76 52.83
N ASN A 504 46.09 116.73 52.93
CA ASN A 504 44.68 116.51 53.29
C ASN A 504 43.70 116.99 52.20
N SER A 505 44.13 117.08 50.93
CA SER A 505 43.23 117.49 49.84
C SER A 505 42.33 116.32 49.41
N GLU A 506 41.02 116.54 49.33
CA GLU A 506 40.08 115.54 48.80
C GLU A 506 40.09 115.48 47.27
N LEU A 507 40.50 116.57 46.62
CA LEU A 507 40.53 116.69 45.16
C LEU A 507 41.98 116.60 44.63
N PRO A 508 42.18 115.99 43.44
CA PRO A 508 43.46 116.01 42.71
C PRO A 508 43.74 117.35 41.99
N VAL A 509 42.86 118.34 42.18
CA VAL A 509 42.93 119.67 41.56
C VAL A 509 42.82 120.76 42.62
N MET A 510 43.58 121.84 42.46
CA MET A 510 43.44 123.10 43.21
C MET A 510 43.06 124.24 42.26
N LEU A 511 42.24 125.15 42.75
CA LEU A 511 41.84 126.36 42.05
C LEU A 511 42.30 127.59 42.84
N PHE A 512 42.80 128.59 42.13
CA PHE A 512 43.22 129.88 42.68
C PHE A 512 42.56 131.01 41.91
N ARG A 513 42.28 132.11 42.61
CA ARG A 513 41.93 133.41 42.02
C ARG A 513 43.13 134.34 42.08
N LEU A 514 43.35 135.08 41.01
CA LEU A 514 44.40 136.09 40.91
C LEU A 514 43.80 137.47 41.22
N VAL A 515 44.17 138.07 42.36
CA VAL A 515 43.59 139.32 42.85
C VAL A 515 44.63 140.45 42.78
N PRO A 516 44.29 141.68 42.32
CA PRO A 516 45.24 142.80 42.31
C PRO A 516 45.72 143.18 43.72
N GLN A 517 47.01 143.44 43.89
CA GLN A 517 47.60 143.86 45.17
C GLN A 517 47.42 145.39 45.34
N THR A 518 46.74 145.84 46.40
CA THR A 518 46.60 147.27 46.70
C THR A 518 47.91 147.84 47.25
N ALA A 519 48.45 148.87 46.58
CA ALA A 519 49.67 149.55 47.02
C ALA A 519 49.45 150.31 48.34
N ALA A 520 50.24 150.01 49.38
CA ALA A 520 50.41 150.88 50.53
C ALA A 520 51.60 151.83 50.27
N LEU A 521 51.32 153.13 50.30
CA LEU A 521 52.23 154.28 50.27
C LEU A 521 53.11 154.36 51.52
#